data_AF-A0A6C0E7T5-F1
#
_entry.id   AF-A0A6C0E7T5-F1
#
_cell.length_a   1.000
_cell.length_b   1.000
_cell.length_c   1.000
_cell.angle_alpha   90.00
_cell.angle_beta   90.00
_cell.angle_gamma   90.00
#
_symmetry.space_group_name_H-M   'P 1'
#
loop_
_entity.id
_entity.type
_entity.pdbx_description
1 polymer ?
#
loop_
_entity_poly.entity_id
_entity_poly.type
_entity_poly.pdbx_seq_one_letter_code
_entity_poly.pdbx_strand_id
1 'polypeptide(L)'
;MSLQGPFFSITHTLIYYEKHFKNIYEEPLENVGIQTLIVPYEKIHEFYKCGEYIYVLYVPHDVLTTDSLNYPGCKLCKTSQLVITGKYHLYNVNTIKTLNLKITPEYINDVCSLGLIDILDFLVTSNYSFEYDDWSLYYASVSNQEKVLKWWFNSGLPLKYSTSAMDCASDRGYTNILQLWKDSGVRLAYTGLAMAYASKNGHVNALQWWKDSGLTIRYLKYALTWATSFNRINVLEWWKDSGLPLAYPSNLLDGAEEYGCQQSIQWWKDSGLPYHRDNTHDDDLKDFVDDF
;
A
#
# COMPACT_ATOMS: atom_id res chain seq x y z
N MET A 1 -13.79 19.30 -40.10
CA MET A 1 -13.49 17.89 -39.77
C MET A 1 -14.51 17.47 -38.73
N SER A 2 -15.32 16.43 -39.00
CA SER A 2 -16.25 15.91 -37.98
C SER A 2 -15.43 15.09 -36.99
N LEU A 3 -15.71 15.22 -35.69
CA LEU A 3 -15.01 14.51 -34.62
C LEU A 3 -16.01 13.72 -33.75
N GLN A 4 -15.61 12.52 -33.31
CA GLN A 4 -16.30 11.71 -32.31
C GLN A 4 -15.67 11.92 -30.93
N GLY A 5 -16.49 12.04 -29.89
CA GLY A 5 -16.04 12.25 -28.51
C GLY A 5 -16.93 13.25 -27.74
N PRO A 6 -16.49 13.72 -26.56
CA PRO A 6 -15.16 13.48 -25.97
C PRO A 6 -15.00 12.04 -25.45
N PHE A 7 -13.78 11.52 -25.58
CA PHE A 7 -13.30 10.32 -24.90
C PHE A 7 -12.13 10.67 -23.98
N PHE A 8 -11.65 9.70 -23.22
CA PHE A 8 -10.63 9.91 -22.21
C PHE A 8 -9.48 8.92 -22.34
N SER A 9 -8.32 9.30 -21.82
CA SER A 9 -7.22 8.38 -21.60
C SER A 9 -6.45 8.80 -20.37
N ILE A 10 -6.05 7.84 -19.56
CA ILE A 10 -5.17 8.04 -18.41
C ILE A 10 -3.91 7.28 -18.73
N THR A 11 -2.81 8.00 -18.93
CA THR A 11 -1.52 7.40 -19.31
C THR A 11 -0.40 7.85 -18.40
N HIS A 12 0.39 6.87 -17.95
CA HIS A 12 1.75 7.07 -17.46
C HIS A 12 2.78 6.93 -18.61
N THR A 13 4.06 7.12 -18.30
CA THR A 13 5.14 6.80 -19.26
C THR A 13 5.12 5.32 -19.62
N LEU A 14 5.54 4.98 -20.84
CA LEU A 14 5.60 3.60 -21.35
C LEU A 14 6.27 2.62 -20.35
N ILE A 15 7.34 3.09 -19.69
CA ILE A 15 8.13 2.36 -18.70
C ILE A 15 7.31 1.92 -17.47
N TYR A 16 6.32 2.71 -17.05
CA TYR A 16 5.50 2.38 -15.89
C TYR A 16 4.54 1.22 -16.19
N TYR A 17 3.97 1.19 -17.40
CA TYR A 17 3.06 0.14 -17.84
C TYR A 17 3.76 -1.23 -17.93
N GLU A 18 4.95 -1.26 -18.54
CA GLU A 18 5.77 -2.48 -18.63
C GLU A 18 6.13 -3.04 -17.25
N LYS A 19 6.32 -2.16 -16.26
CA LYS A 19 6.71 -2.53 -14.90
C LYS A 19 5.54 -3.03 -14.05
N HIS A 20 4.34 -2.47 -14.21
CA HIS A 20 3.24 -2.66 -13.26
C HIS A 20 2.06 -3.48 -13.80
N PHE A 21 2.00 -3.71 -15.11
CA PHE A 21 0.90 -4.45 -15.71
C PHE A 21 1.42 -5.51 -16.69
N LYS A 22 1.54 -6.75 -16.21
CA LYS A 22 1.99 -7.92 -17.01
C LYS A 22 1.16 -8.19 -18.27
N ASN A 23 -0.07 -7.67 -18.35
CA ASN A 23 -1.04 -7.96 -19.43
C ASN A 23 -1.53 -6.71 -20.17
N ILE A 24 -0.90 -5.54 -20.02
CA ILE A 24 -1.26 -4.34 -20.84
C ILE A 24 -0.53 -4.32 -22.18
N TYR A 25 0.52 -5.13 -22.32
CA TYR A 25 1.24 -5.30 -23.58
C TYR A 25 0.80 -6.61 -24.24
N GLU A 26 -0.12 -6.52 -25.20
CA GLU A 26 -0.18 -7.50 -26.28
C GLU A 26 0.91 -7.11 -27.29
N GLU A 27 1.72 -8.07 -27.75
CA GLU A 27 2.52 -7.82 -28.94
C GLU A 27 1.55 -7.38 -30.05
N PRO A 28 1.74 -6.18 -30.61
CA PRO A 28 0.83 -5.71 -31.64
C PRO A 28 0.89 -6.69 -32.81
N LEU A 29 -0.28 -7.05 -33.34
CA LEU A 29 -0.39 -7.70 -34.65
C LEU A 29 0.57 -7.02 -35.61
N GLU A 30 1.37 -7.80 -36.35
CA GLU A 30 2.41 -7.27 -37.24
C GLU A 30 1.86 -6.08 -38.06
N ASN A 31 2.48 -4.90 -37.89
CA ASN A 31 2.20 -3.57 -38.48
C ASN A 31 1.58 -2.47 -37.59
N VAL A 32 1.60 -2.56 -36.25
CA VAL A 32 0.95 -1.53 -35.41
C VAL A 32 1.86 -1.02 -34.29
N GLY A 33 2.34 0.23 -34.39
CA GLY A 33 3.11 0.92 -33.34
C GLY A 33 2.28 1.28 -32.09
N ILE A 34 2.72 2.30 -31.32
CA ILE A 34 2.10 2.72 -30.03
C ILE A 34 0.61 3.06 -30.20
N GLN A 35 -0.27 2.29 -29.55
CA GLN A 35 -1.72 2.54 -29.49
C GLN A 35 -2.11 3.22 -28.17
N THR A 36 -3.04 4.16 -28.22
CA THR A 36 -3.67 4.78 -27.05
C THR A 36 -5.00 4.07 -26.76
N LEU A 37 -5.21 3.69 -25.50
CA LEU A 37 -6.51 3.24 -25.01
C LEU A 37 -7.44 4.43 -24.84
N ILE A 38 -8.55 4.39 -25.57
CA ILE A 38 -9.65 5.34 -25.54
C ILE A 38 -10.72 4.78 -24.61
N VAL A 39 -10.94 5.48 -23.52
CA VAL A 39 -11.85 5.11 -22.45
C VAL A 39 -13.10 6.00 -22.52
N PRO A 40 -14.32 5.43 -22.55
CA PRO A 40 -15.54 6.22 -22.42
C PRO A 40 -15.62 6.86 -21.03
N TYR A 41 -16.29 8.00 -20.93
CA TYR A 41 -16.37 8.77 -19.69
C TYR A 41 -16.79 7.93 -18.48
N GLU A 42 -17.80 7.09 -18.66
CA GLU A 42 -18.43 6.29 -17.61
C GLU A 42 -17.44 5.33 -16.94
N LYS A 43 -16.37 4.96 -17.65
CA LYS A 43 -15.35 4.00 -17.20
C LYS A 43 -14.06 4.65 -16.73
N ILE A 44 -13.93 5.98 -16.82
CA ILE A 44 -12.65 6.65 -16.53
C ILE A 44 -12.12 6.32 -15.12
N HIS A 45 -13.02 6.14 -14.15
CA HIS A 45 -12.70 5.82 -12.77
C HIS A 45 -12.02 4.46 -12.57
N GLU A 46 -12.21 3.51 -13.51
CA GLU A 46 -11.55 2.20 -13.48
C GLU A 46 -10.05 2.30 -13.79
N PHE A 47 -9.60 3.45 -14.33
CA PHE A 47 -8.24 3.65 -14.83
C PHE A 47 -7.44 4.70 -14.06
N TYR A 48 -7.92 5.19 -12.91
CA TYR A 48 -7.18 6.20 -12.11
C TYR A 48 -5.77 5.74 -11.71
N LYS A 49 -5.57 4.44 -11.46
CA LYS A 49 -4.25 3.86 -11.15
C LYS A 49 -3.28 3.82 -12.34
N CYS A 50 -3.75 4.14 -13.55
CA CYS A 50 -2.95 4.04 -14.77
C CYS A 50 -2.10 5.29 -15.05
N GLY A 51 -2.27 6.39 -14.30
CA GLY A 51 -1.48 7.59 -14.51
C GLY A 51 -1.97 8.83 -13.79
N GLU A 52 -1.18 9.90 -13.90
CA GLU A 52 -1.41 11.17 -13.17
C GLU A 52 -2.21 12.19 -13.97
N TYR A 53 -2.41 11.96 -15.28
CA TYR A 53 -3.09 12.89 -16.17
C TYR A 53 -4.24 12.22 -16.91
N ILE A 54 -5.38 12.91 -16.91
CA ILE A 54 -6.51 12.64 -17.79
C ILE A 54 -6.35 13.49 -19.05
N TYR A 55 -6.37 12.84 -20.21
CA TYR A 55 -6.42 13.48 -21.51
C TYR A 55 -7.83 13.42 -22.07
N VAL A 56 -8.35 14.55 -22.55
CA VAL A 56 -9.63 14.62 -23.27
C VAL A 56 -9.34 14.52 -24.77
N LEU A 57 -9.88 13.49 -25.38
CA LEU A 57 -9.56 13.03 -26.72
C LEU A 57 -10.78 13.14 -27.64
N TYR A 58 -10.52 13.53 -28.89
CA TYR A 58 -11.46 13.42 -29.98
C TYR A 58 -10.86 12.58 -31.10
N VAL A 59 -11.69 11.74 -31.71
CA VAL A 59 -11.33 10.84 -32.80
C VAL A 59 -11.97 11.36 -34.09
N PRO A 60 -11.21 11.72 -35.13
CA PRO A 60 -11.80 12.04 -36.42
C PRO A 60 -12.64 10.88 -36.98
N HIS A 61 -13.79 11.18 -37.61
CA HIS A 61 -14.72 10.13 -38.06
C HIS A 61 -14.14 9.14 -39.08
N ASP A 62 -13.10 9.54 -39.82
CA ASP A 62 -12.39 8.75 -40.81
C ASP A 62 -11.31 7.85 -40.20
N VAL A 63 -11.02 7.99 -38.91
CA VAL A 63 -10.05 7.16 -38.19
C VAL A 63 -10.70 5.87 -37.71
N LEU A 64 -10.08 4.74 -38.09
CA LEU A 64 -10.50 3.42 -37.61
C LEU A 64 -10.02 3.20 -36.16
N THR A 65 -10.91 2.68 -35.34
CA THR A 65 -10.65 2.23 -33.97
C THR A 65 -10.95 0.75 -33.85
N THR A 66 -10.19 0.01 -33.06
CA THR A 66 -10.47 -1.40 -32.75
C THR A 66 -10.97 -1.53 -31.32
N ASP A 67 -11.90 -2.43 -31.05
CA ASP A 67 -12.33 -2.69 -29.68
C ASP A 67 -11.20 -3.32 -28.86
N SER A 68 -11.08 -2.94 -27.59
CA SER A 68 -10.10 -3.53 -26.68
C SER A 68 -10.60 -4.89 -26.17
N LEU A 69 -9.79 -5.94 -26.34
CA LEU A 69 -10.10 -7.28 -25.83
C LEU A 69 -10.02 -7.34 -24.30
N ASN A 70 -9.04 -6.65 -23.72
CA ASN A 70 -8.79 -6.65 -22.27
C ASN A 70 -9.70 -5.70 -21.50
N TYR A 71 -10.25 -4.67 -22.18
CA TYR A 71 -11.10 -3.65 -21.56
C TYR A 71 -12.41 -3.48 -22.35
N PRO A 72 -13.41 -4.33 -22.10
CA PRO A 72 -14.69 -4.29 -22.82
C PRO A 72 -15.30 -2.88 -22.82
N GLY A 73 -15.70 -2.39 -24.01
CA GLY A 73 -16.26 -1.04 -24.18
C GLY A 73 -15.23 0.08 -24.30
N CYS A 74 -13.94 -0.20 -24.12
CA CYS A 74 -12.86 0.71 -24.51
C CYS A 74 -12.38 0.39 -25.93
N LYS A 75 -11.73 1.37 -26.57
CA LYS A 75 -11.20 1.24 -27.93
C LYS A 75 -9.71 1.53 -27.98
N LEU A 76 -9.05 1.05 -29.01
CA LEU A 76 -7.64 1.30 -29.31
C LEU A 76 -7.53 2.11 -30.59
N CYS A 77 -6.62 3.08 -30.60
CA CYS A 77 -6.35 3.94 -31.75
C CYS A 77 -4.88 4.35 -31.77
N LYS A 78 -4.29 4.60 -32.95
CA LYS A 78 -2.92 5.10 -33.05
C LYS A 78 -2.86 6.52 -32.49
N THR A 79 -1.91 6.77 -31.60
CA THR A 79 -1.79 8.06 -30.89
C THR A 79 -1.71 9.27 -31.83
N SER A 80 -1.03 9.14 -32.97
CA SER A 80 -0.88 10.22 -33.96
C SER A 80 -2.18 10.63 -34.67
N GLN A 81 -3.26 9.86 -34.49
CA GLN A 81 -4.57 10.10 -35.12
C GLN A 81 -5.57 10.77 -34.17
N LEU A 82 -5.18 10.98 -32.90
CA LEU A 82 -6.03 11.55 -31.87
C LEU A 82 -5.86 13.06 -31.79
N VAL A 83 -6.96 13.77 -31.57
CA VAL A 83 -6.95 15.19 -31.24
C VAL A 83 -7.07 15.34 -29.74
N ILE A 84 -5.98 15.73 -29.08
CA ILE A 84 -5.95 16.03 -27.66
C ILE A 84 -6.42 17.47 -27.47
N THR A 85 -7.51 17.66 -26.73
CA THR A 85 -8.10 18.99 -26.49
C THR A 85 -7.96 19.44 -25.04
N GLY A 86 -7.63 18.53 -24.13
CA GLY A 86 -7.41 18.84 -22.73
C GLY A 86 -6.43 17.88 -22.08
N LYS A 87 -5.66 18.40 -21.12
CA LYS A 87 -4.77 17.65 -20.25
C LYS A 87 -5.02 18.14 -18.82
N TYR A 88 -5.46 17.23 -17.97
CA TYR A 88 -5.92 17.53 -16.62
C TYR A 88 -5.16 16.67 -15.64
N HIS A 89 -4.57 17.27 -14.60
CA HIS A 89 -3.96 16.48 -13.51
C HIS A 89 -5.08 15.77 -12.73
N LEU A 90 -5.00 14.45 -12.58
CA LEU A 90 -6.03 13.60 -11.97
C LEU A 90 -6.31 14.02 -10.52
N TYR A 91 -5.25 14.30 -9.78
CA TYR A 91 -5.31 14.75 -8.39
C TYR A 91 -5.32 16.27 -8.33
N ASN A 92 -6.42 16.88 -8.78
CA ASN A 92 -6.61 18.32 -8.71
C ASN A 92 -8.10 18.65 -8.54
N VAL A 93 -8.43 19.53 -7.60
CA VAL A 93 -9.81 19.93 -7.32
C VAL A 93 -10.53 20.50 -8.54
N ASN A 94 -9.83 21.28 -9.39
CA ASN A 94 -10.44 21.82 -10.61
C ASN A 94 -10.68 20.73 -11.64
N THR A 95 -9.85 19.70 -11.71
CA THR A 95 -10.08 18.54 -12.57
C THR A 95 -11.32 17.77 -12.12
N ILE A 96 -11.45 17.50 -10.81
CA ILE A 96 -12.64 16.84 -10.24
C ILE A 96 -13.90 17.59 -10.66
N LYS A 97 -13.91 18.92 -10.52
CA LYS A 97 -15.06 19.78 -10.90
C LYS A 97 -15.30 19.80 -12.41
N THR A 98 -14.26 20.06 -13.20
CA THR A 98 -14.36 20.29 -14.65
C THR A 98 -14.83 19.03 -15.37
N LEU A 99 -14.33 17.87 -14.92
CA LEU A 99 -14.66 16.58 -15.53
C LEU A 99 -15.74 15.83 -14.74
N ASN A 100 -16.31 16.40 -13.67
CA ASN A 100 -17.31 15.77 -12.81
C ASN A 100 -16.93 14.34 -12.35
N LEU A 101 -15.66 14.17 -11.94
CA LEU A 101 -15.09 12.85 -11.67
C LEU A 101 -15.89 12.09 -10.61
N LYS A 102 -16.13 10.80 -10.85
CA LYS A 102 -16.58 9.87 -9.81
C LYS A 102 -15.42 9.61 -8.85
N ILE A 103 -15.66 9.80 -7.55
CA ILE A 103 -14.65 9.61 -6.51
C ILE A 103 -14.89 8.27 -5.82
N THR A 104 -14.04 7.29 -6.15
CA THR A 104 -14.13 5.91 -5.64
C THR A 104 -13.24 5.71 -4.41
N PRO A 105 -13.41 4.60 -3.66
CA PRO A 105 -12.51 4.28 -2.56
C PRO A 105 -11.03 4.23 -2.99
N GLU A 106 -10.73 3.71 -4.18
CA GLU A 106 -9.36 3.69 -4.70
C GLU A 106 -8.80 5.09 -4.93
N TYR A 107 -9.61 6.04 -5.41
CA TYR A 107 -9.18 7.42 -5.55
C TYR A 107 -8.86 8.04 -4.19
N ILE A 108 -9.69 7.79 -3.17
CA ILE A 108 -9.44 8.28 -1.80
C ILE A 108 -8.19 7.63 -1.20
N ASN A 109 -7.93 6.36 -1.50
CA ASN A 109 -6.73 5.65 -1.06
C ASN A 109 -5.47 6.32 -1.61
N ASP A 110 -5.45 6.68 -2.89
CA ASP A 110 -4.34 7.42 -3.50
C ASP A 110 -4.21 8.83 -2.92
N VAL A 111 -5.32 9.56 -2.74
CA VAL A 111 -5.35 10.87 -2.06
C VAL A 111 -4.76 10.79 -0.65
N CYS A 112 -5.10 9.75 0.11
CA CYS A 112 -4.59 9.53 1.46
C CYS A 112 -3.11 9.16 1.45
N SER A 113 -2.68 8.32 0.52
CA SER A 113 -1.27 7.91 0.34
C SER A 113 -0.37 9.09 -0.06
N LEU A 114 -0.87 9.97 -0.93
CA LEU A 114 -0.15 11.13 -1.46
C LEU A 114 -0.16 12.36 -0.54
N GLY A 115 -0.99 12.36 0.51
CA GLY A 115 -1.04 13.49 1.46
C GLY A 115 -1.92 14.66 1.00
N LEU A 116 -2.88 14.43 0.10
CA LEU A 116 -3.62 15.47 -0.61
C LEU A 116 -4.87 15.95 0.17
N ILE A 117 -4.61 16.67 1.26
CA ILE A 117 -5.66 17.17 2.17
C ILE A 117 -6.57 18.19 1.50
N ASP A 118 -6.06 18.97 0.56
CA ASP A 118 -6.85 19.95 -0.20
C ASP A 118 -8.01 19.29 -0.96
N ILE A 119 -7.81 18.07 -1.46
CA ILE A 119 -8.86 17.28 -2.09
C ILE A 119 -9.86 16.80 -1.04
N LEU A 120 -9.40 16.25 0.09
CA LEU A 120 -10.28 15.79 1.16
C LEU A 120 -11.16 16.94 1.71
N ASP A 121 -10.55 18.10 1.97
CA ASP A 121 -11.23 19.33 2.37
C ASP A 121 -12.28 19.74 1.33
N PHE A 122 -11.91 19.75 0.04
CA PHE A 122 -12.85 20.08 -1.03
C PHE A 122 -14.05 19.13 -1.04
N LEU A 123 -13.83 17.82 -0.97
CA LEU A 123 -14.89 16.82 -1.03
C LEU A 123 -15.89 17.00 0.12
N VAL A 124 -15.40 17.21 1.34
CA VAL A 124 -16.26 17.42 2.53
C VAL A 124 -16.96 18.78 2.48
N THR A 125 -16.22 19.88 2.23
CA THR A 125 -16.79 21.23 2.30
C THR A 125 -17.79 21.54 1.19
N SER A 126 -17.65 20.89 0.03
CA SER A 126 -18.59 21.06 -1.09
C SER A 126 -19.73 20.04 -1.09
N ASN A 127 -19.77 19.12 -0.13
CA ASN A 127 -20.69 17.99 -0.11
C ASN A 127 -20.66 17.19 -1.43
N TYR A 128 -19.46 17.04 -2.01
CA TYR A 128 -19.27 16.22 -3.20
C TYR A 128 -19.45 14.75 -2.82
N SER A 129 -20.11 13.95 -3.66
CA SER A 129 -20.31 12.53 -3.35
C SER A 129 -18.99 11.76 -3.52
N PHE A 130 -18.54 11.08 -2.47
CA PHE A 130 -17.39 10.18 -2.51
C PHE A 130 -17.58 8.97 -1.61
N GLU A 131 -16.93 7.88 -1.98
CA GLU A 131 -16.90 6.64 -1.21
C GLU A 131 -15.48 6.38 -0.71
N TYR A 132 -15.37 5.76 0.46
CA TYR A 132 -14.11 5.36 1.07
C TYR A 132 -14.31 4.12 1.96
N ASP A 133 -13.23 3.39 2.19
CA ASP A 133 -13.19 2.15 2.95
C ASP A 133 -12.07 2.18 3.99
N ASP A 134 -11.77 1.03 4.61
CA ASP A 134 -10.73 0.93 5.62
C ASP A 134 -9.30 1.08 5.06
N TRP A 135 -9.13 0.94 3.75
CA TRP A 135 -7.84 1.13 3.09
C TRP A 135 -7.38 2.59 3.15
N SER A 136 -8.28 3.57 3.29
CA SER A 136 -7.91 4.99 3.32
C SER A 136 -6.99 5.32 4.51
N LEU A 137 -7.34 4.85 5.71
CA LEU A 137 -6.51 5.02 6.91
C LEU A 137 -5.29 4.11 6.92
N TYR A 138 -5.37 2.93 6.29
CA TYR A 138 -4.21 2.09 6.03
C TYR A 138 -3.17 2.79 5.15
N TYR A 139 -3.57 3.37 4.01
CA TYR A 139 -2.68 4.03 3.08
C TYR A 139 -2.09 5.30 3.68
N ALA A 140 -2.86 6.07 4.46
CA ALA A 140 -2.32 7.19 5.22
C ALA A 140 -1.24 6.73 6.22
N SER A 141 -1.42 5.58 6.86
CA SER A 141 -0.48 5.04 7.85
C SER A 141 0.80 4.50 7.21
N VAL A 142 0.69 3.68 6.15
CA VAL A 142 1.84 3.04 5.48
C VAL A 142 2.65 4.03 4.64
N SER A 143 2.07 5.17 4.26
CA SER A 143 2.74 6.25 3.53
C SER A 143 3.24 7.39 4.44
N ASN A 144 3.20 7.20 5.76
CA ASN A 144 3.65 8.18 6.76
C ASN A 144 2.95 9.55 6.69
N GLN A 145 1.65 9.57 6.38
CA GLN A 145 0.89 10.80 6.14
C GLN A 145 0.23 11.32 7.41
N GLU A 146 1.04 11.85 8.32
CA GLU A 146 0.59 12.37 9.62
C GLU A 146 -0.55 13.39 9.51
N LYS A 147 -0.45 14.30 8.55
CA LYS A 147 -1.45 15.37 8.37
C LYS A 147 -2.78 14.79 7.88
N VAL A 148 -2.76 13.75 7.05
CA VAL A 148 -3.98 13.06 6.59
C VAL A 148 -4.64 12.30 7.73
N LEU A 149 -3.88 11.59 8.57
CA LEU A 149 -4.45 10.93 9.75
C LEU A 149 -5.08 11.94 10.71
N LYS A 150 -4.38 13.05 11.00
CA LYS A 150 -4.94 14.15 11.79
C LYS A 150 -6.20 14.71 11.14
N TRP A 151 -6.24 14.86 9.83
CA TRP A 151 -7.43 15.29 9.11
C TRP A 151 -8.59 14.32 9.34
N TRP A 152 -8.38 13.01 9.14
CA TRP A 152 -9.40 11.99 9.35
C TRP A 152 -9.95 12.02 10.77
N PHE A 153 -9.09 12.04 11.78
CA PHE A 153 -9.49 12.08 13.19
C PHE A 153 -10.33 13.32 13.55
N ASN A 154 -10.19 14.42 12.81
CA ASN A 154 -10.93 15.67 13.04
C ASN A 154 -12.08 15.91 12.03
N SER A 155 -12.21 15.06 11.00
CA SER A 155 -13.15 15.28 9.88
C SER A 155 -14.63 15.13 10.26
N GLY A 156 -14.93 14.42 11.34
CA GLY A 156 -16.29 14.00 11.69
C GLY A 156 -16.83 12.85 10.82
N LEU A 157 -16.04 12.33 9.87
CA LEU A 157 -16.39 11.15 9.08
C LEU A 157 -16.23 9.87 9.90
N PRO A 158 -17.07 8.84 9.68
CA PRO A 158 -16.86 7.51 10.23
C PRO A 158 -15.45 6.97 9.93
N LEU A 159 -14.67 6.68 10.98
CA LEU A 159 -13.34 6.09 10.83
C LEU A 159 -13.48 4.59 10.54
N LYS A 160 -13.09 4.18 9.32
CA LYS A 160 -13.01 2.79 8.90
C LYS A 160 -11.54 2.37 8.94
N TYR A 161 -11.20 1.39 9.76
CA TYR A 161 -9.83 0.89 9.87
C TYR A 161 -9.83 -0.55 10.41
N SER A 162 -8.77 -1.27 10.07
CA SER A 162 -8.45 -2.59 10.58
C SER A 162 -7.10 -2.58 11.27
N THR A 163 -6.68 -3.74 11.79
CA THR A 163 -5.37 -3.90 12.47
C THR A 163 -4.20 -3.53 11.56
N SER A 164 -4.38 -3.65 10.24
CA SER A 164 -3.40 -3.33 9.21
C SER A 164 -2.80 -1.93 9.34
N ALA A 165 -3.55 -0.94 9.83
CA ALA A 165 -3.05 0.43 9.94
C ALA A 165 -1.87 0.54 10.92
N MET A 166 -2.01 -0.03 12.13
CA MET A 166 -0.94 -0.02 13.12
C MET A 166 0.11 -1.12 12.85
N ASP A 167 -0.31 -2.30 12.37
CA ASP A 167 0.60 -3.38 12.03
C ASP A 167 1.59 -2.95 10.93
N CYS A 168 1.12 -2.25 9.89
CA CYS A 168 1.99 -1.75 8.82
C CYS A 168 2.75 -0.47 9.17
N ALA A 169 2.24 0.37 10.07
CA ALA A 169 3.06 1.47 10.61
C ALA A 169 4.28 0.91 11.37
N SER A 170 4.09 -0.19 12.10
CA SER A 170 5.16 -0.92 12.77
C SER A 170 6.12 -1.62 11.79
N ASP A 171 5.59 -2.26 10.73
CA ASP A 171 6.36 -2.83 9.61
C ASP A 171 7.31 -1.83 8.95
N ARG A 172 6.94 -0.54 8.94
CA ARG A 172 7.73 0.56 8.36
C ARG A 172 8.59 1.31 9.38
N GLY A 173 8.49 0.99 10.67
CA GLY A 173 9.19 1.71 11.72
C GLY A 173 8.65 3.12 11.99
N TYR A 174 7.41 3.44 11.60
CA TYR A 174 6.82 4.77 11.74
C TYR A 174 6.21 4.98 13.13
N THR A 175 7.07 5.20 14.12
CA THR A 175 6.67 5.43 15.52
C THR A 175 5.83 6.70 15.72
N ASN A 176 6.00 7.71 14.87
CA ASN A 176 5.15 8.90 14.82
C ASN A 176 3.70 8.53 14.43
N ILE A 177 3.50 7.63 13.48
CA ILE A 177 2.17 7.15 13.07
C ILE A 177 1.55 6.29 14.18
N LEU A 178 2.32 5.37 14.78
CA LEU A 178 1.86 4.60 15.94
C LEU A 178 1.43 5.52 17.09
N GLN A 179 2.20 6.58 17.35
CA GLN A 179 1.86 7.58 18.35
C GLN A 179 0.57 8.34 18.01
N LEU A 180 0.36 8.72 16.74
CA LEU A 180 -0.88 9.37 16.32
C LEU A 180 -2.10 8.48 16.50
N TRP A 181 -2.00 7.19 16.20
CA TRP A 181 -3.07 6.23 16.49
C TRP A 181 -3.35 6.18 17.99
N LYS A 182 -2.31 6.04 18.82
CA LYS A 182 -2.43 6.02 20.28
C LYS A 182 -3.11 7.29 20.84
N ASP A 183 -2.77 8.46 20.29
CA ASP A 183 -3.29 9.76 20.73
C ASP A 183 -4.66 10.12 20.14
N SER A 184 -5.17 9.34 19.18
CA SER A 184 -6.41 9.65 18.45
C SER A 184 -7.68 9.54 19.29
N GLY A 185 -7.64 8.85 20.44
CA GLY A 185 -8.82 8.56 21.26
C GLY A 185 -9.76 7.50 20.68
N VAL A 186 -9.40 6.87 19.55
CA VAL A 186 -10.17 5.77 18.96
C VAL A 186 -9.81 4.43 19.60
N ARG A 187 -10.66 3.41 19.43
CA ARG A 187 -10.32 2.04 19.83
C ARG A 187 -9.16 1.53 18.97
N LEU A 188 -8.00 1.28 19.56
CA LEU A 188 -6.84 0.79 18.83
C LEU A 188 -7.06 -0.65 18.34
N ALA A 189 -6.61 -0.93 17.12
CA ALA A 189 -6.65 -2.25 16.50
C ALA A 189 -5.25 -2.58 15.99
N TYR A 190 -4.65 -3.65 16.51
CA TYR A 190 -3.33 -4.16 16.13
C TYR A 190 -3.22 -5.63 16.51
N THR A 191 -2.29 -6.36 15.90
CA THR A 191 -2.04 -7.79 16.18
C THR A 191 -0.58 -8.04 16.55
N GLY A 192 -0.23 -9.31 16.83
CA GLY A 192 1.16 -9.73 16.99
C GLY A 192 2.01 -9.54 15.71
N LEU A 193 1.39 -9.29 14.56
CA LEU A 193 2.10 -8.97 13.33
C LEU A 193 2.87 -7.65 13.43
N ALA A 194 2.39 -6.67 14.22
CA ALA A 194 3.09 -5.38 14.36
C ALA A 194 4.55 -5.56 14.78
N MET A 195 4.80 -6.30 15.87
CA MET A 195 6.15 -6.55 16.37
C MET A 195 6.90 -7.59 15.53
N ALA A 196 6.21 -8.57 14.94
CA ALA A 196 6.84 -9.54 14.04
C ALA A 196 7.39 -8.87 12.77
N TYR A 197 6.62 -7.96 12.15
CA TYR A 197 7.04 -7.19 10.99
C TYR A 197 8.11 -6.15 11.32
N ALA A 198 8.01 -5.45 12.45
CA ALA A 198 9.10 -4.59 12.91
C ALA A 198 10.41 -5.38 13.10
N SER A 199 10.30 -6.61 13.64
CA SER A 199 11.45 -7.50 13.81
C SER A 199 12.05 -7.94 12.47
N LYS A 200 11.20 -8.37 11.53
CA LYS A 200 11.60 -8.75 10.16
C LYS A 200 12.34 -7.63 9.42
N ASN A 201 11.87 -6.39 9.57
CA ASN A 201 12.40 -5.24 8.83
C ASN A 201 13.50 -4.46 9.55
N GLY A 202 13.88 -4.86 10.77
CA GLY A 202 15.00 -4.25 11.50
C GLY A 202 14.63 -2.99 12.29
N HIS A 203 13.34 -2.74 12.56
CA HIS A 203 12.84 -1.52 13.18
C HIS A 203 12.81 -1.60 14.71
N VAL A 204 14.00 -1.54 15.31
CA VAL A 204 14.17 -1.49 16.78
C VAL A 204 13.39 -0.33 17.42
N ASN A 205 13.28 0.80 16.74
CA ASN A 205 12.51 1.95 17.22
C ASN A 205 11.01 1.63 17.38
N ALA A 206 10.41 0.87 16.47
CA ALA A 206 9.02 0.43 16.59
C ALA A 206 8.85 -0.60 17.72
N LEU A 207 9.77 -1.55 17.84
CA LEU A 207 9.77 -2.51 18.95
C LEU A 207 9.86 -1.80 20.31
N GLN A 208 10.75 -0.82 20.42
CA GLN A 208 10.89 0.01 21.62
C GLN A 208 9.62 0.83 21.89
N TRP A 209 9.01 1.42 20.86
CA TRP A 209 7.75 2.13 21.00
C TRP A 209 6.65 1.21 21.56
N TRP A 210 6.51 -0.02 21.05
CA TRP A 210 5.52 -0.97 21.57
C TRP A 210 5.76 -1.28 23.04
N LYS A 211 7.02 -1.53 23.43
CA LYS A 211 7.41 -1.79 24.82
C LYS A 211 7.10 -0.59 25.75
N ASP A 212 7.32 0.63 25.28
CA ASP A 212 7.14 1.85 26.08
C ASP A 212 5.71 2.42 25.99
N SER A 213 4.89 1.91 25.07
CA SER A 213 3.56 2.45 24.79
C SER A 213 2.56 2.28 25.94
N GLY A 214 2.78 1.32 26.84
CA GLY A 214 1.80 0.90 27.83
C GLY A 214 0.61 0.14 27.24
N LEU A 215 0.63 -0.17 25.94
CA LEU A 215 -0.33 -1.06 25.29
C LEU A 215 -0.01 -2.52 25.61
N THR A 216 -1.00 -3.41 25.52
CA THR A 216 -0.76 -4.85 25.64
C THR A 216 0.20 -5.29 24.55
N ILE A 217 1.34 -5.82 24.96
CA ILE A 217 2.36 -6.36 24.06
C ILE A 217 1.85 -7.66 23.43
N ARG A 218 1.88 -7.73 22.10
CA ARG A 218 1.51 -8.91 21.30
C ARG A 218 2.61 -9.13 20.26
N TYR A 219 3.13 -10.34 20.15
CA TYR A 219 4.06 -10.71 19.09
C TYR A 219 3.97 -12.19 18.78
N LEU A 220 4.18 -12.52 17.50
CA LEU A 220 4.18 -13.91 17.05
C LEU A 220 5.52 -14.58 17.40
N LYS A 221 5.49 -15.90 17.62
CA LYS A 221 6.70 -16.72 17.83
C LYS A 221 7.73 -16.59 16.70
N TYR A 222 7.29 -16.26 15.49
CA TYR A 222 8.14 -16.06 14.32
C TYR A 222 8.90 -14.73 14.32
N ALA A 223 8.69 -13.82 15.28
CA ALA A 223 9.39 -12.54 15.34
C ALA A 223 10.92 -12.71 15.36
N LEU A 224 11.42 -13.64 16.19
CA LEU A 224 12.85 -13.98 16.24
C LEU A 224 13.31 -14.76 15.00
N THR A 225 12.51 -15.70 14.49
CA THR A 225 12.81 -16.44 13.25
C THR A 225 12.97 -15.50 12.06
N TRP A 226 12.09 -14.51 11.92
CA TRP A 226 12.20 -13.53 10.84
C TRP A 226 13.38 -12.57 11.05
N ALA A 227 13.61 -12.07 12.27
CA ALA A 227 14.80 -11.27 12.54
C ALA A 227 16.10 -12.01 12.16
N THR A 228 16.16 -13.31 12.50
CA THR A 228 17.25 -14.23 12.16
C THR A 228 17.39 -14.45 10.66
N SER A 229 16.28 -14.78 9.98
CA SER A 229 16.26 -15.07 8.54
C SER A 229 16.62 -13.85 7.68
N PHE A 230 16.48 -12.63 8.20
CA PHE A 230 16.74 -11.39 7.46
C PHE A 230 17.95 -10.60 7.99
N ASN A 231 18.84 -11.22 8.77
CA ASN A 231 20.06 -10.58 9.28
C ASN A 231 19.85 -9.31 10.11
N ARG A 232 18.80 -9.29 10.95
CA ARG A 232 18.46 -8.15 11.79
C ARG A 232 19.15 -8.24 13.16
N ILE A 233 20.48 -8.13 13.17
CA ILE A 233 21.30 -8.28 14.39
C ILE A 233 20.89 -7.29 15.49
N ASN A 234 20.63 -6.04 15.11
CA ASN A 234 20.14 -5.01 16.04
C ASN A 234 18.81 -5.38 16.71
N VAL A 235 17.93 -6.08 15.98
CA VAL A 235 16.66 -6.59 16.53
C VAL A 235 16.90 -7.80 17.42
N LEU A 236 17.81 -8.70 17.07
CA LEU A 236 18.16 -9.85 17.91
C LEU A 236 18.75 -9.40 19.26
N GLU A 237 19.63 -8.41 19.25
CA GLU A 237 20.13 -7.77 20.48
C GLU A 237 19.00 -7.11 21.27
N TRP A 238 18.11 -6.36 20.60
CA TRP A 238 16.97 -5.75 21.28
C TRP A 238 16.07 -6.81 21.94
N TRP A 239 15.78 -7.92 21.28
CA TRP A 239 14.99 -9.01 21.85
C TRP A 239 15.69 -9.61 23.08
N LYS A 240 16.99 -9.90 22.99
CA LYS A 240 17.81 -10.40 24.10
C LYS A 240 17.76 -9.47 25.32
N ASP A 241 17.82 -8.17 25.10
CA ASP A 241 17.84 -7.15 26.16
C ASP A 241 16.42 -6.71 26.60
N SER A 242 15.39 -7.07 25.84
CA SER A 242 14.03 -6.57 26.05
C SER A 242 13.40 -7.07 27.36
N GLY A 243 13.83 -8.23 27.85
CA GLY A 243 13.18 -8.94 28.96
C GLY A 243 11.83 -9.57 28.58
N LEU A 244 11.44 -9.55 27.30
CA LEU A 244 10.25 -10.23 26.80
C LEU A 244 10.51 -11.73 26.63
N PRO A 245 9.49 -12.60 26.82
CA PRO A 245 9.62 -14.02 26.54
C PRO A 245 10.13 -14.31 25.13
N LEU A 246 11.22 -15.06 25.00
CA LEU A 246 11.79 -15.44 23.71
C LEU A 246 11.30 -16.83 23.31
N ALA A 247 10.80 -16.94 22.07
CA ALA A 247 10.43 -18.22 21.47
C ALA A 247 11.59 -18.77 20.65
N TYR A 248 11.87 -20.07 20.80
CA TYR A 248 12.95 -20.77 20.12
C TYR A 248 12.38 -21.94 19.32
N PRO A 249 11.66 -21.68 18.20
CA PRO A 249 11.10 -22.74 17.39
C PRO A 249 12.21 -23.59 16.75
N SER A 250 11.90 -24.85 16.46
CA SER A 250 12.87 -25.81 15.88
C SER A 250 13.46 -25.33 14.54
N ASN A 251 12.70 -24.55 13.77
CA ASN A 251 13.10 -23.98 12.47
C ASN A 251 13.73 -22.58 12.56
N LEU A 252 14.18 -22.15 13.75
CA LEU A 252 14.70 -20.80 14.00
C LEU A 252 15.84 -20.37 13.05
N LEU A 253 16.71 -21.31 12.65
CA LEU A 253 17.86 -21.04 11.78
C LEU A 253 17.60 -21.32 10.29
N ASP A 254 16.55 -22.05 9.93
CA ASP A 254 16.33 -22.57 8.57
C ASP A 254 16.39 -21.47 7.51
N GLY A 255 15.65 -20.38 7.73
CA GLY A 255 15.65 -19.25 6.80
C GLY A 255 17.00 -18.51 6.76
N ALA A 256 17.74 -18.47 7.86
CA ALA A 256 19.08 -17.88 7.85
C ALA A 256 20.10 -18.76 7.12
N GLU A 257 19.97 -20.08 7.20
CA GLU A 257 20.78 -21.02 6.42
C GLU A 257 20.41 -20.92 4.91
N GLU A 258 19.13 -20.89 4.57
CA GLU A 258 18.61 -20.77 3.20
C GLU A 258 19.08 -19.47 2.51
N TYR A 259 18.94 -18.33 3.20
CA TYR A 259 19.30 -17.02 2.64
C TYR A 259 20.76 -16.63 2.85
N GLY A 260 21.60 -17.52 3.41
CA GLY A 260 23.02 -17.25 3.64
C GLY A 260 23.28 -16.13 4.66
N CYS A 261 22.40 -15.97 5.65
CA CYS A 261 22.45 -14.94 6.68
C CYS A 261 23.48 -15.24 7.79
N GLN A 262 24.77 -15.24 7.41
CA GLN A 262 25.88 -15.66 8.27
C GLN A 262 26.02 -14.85 9.56
N GLN A 263 25.69 -13.56 9.53
CA GLN A 263 25.78 -12.71 10.73
C GLN A 263 24.81 -13.17 11.82
N SER A 264 23.59 -13.57 11.47
CA SER A 264 22.62 -14.06 12.46
C SER A 264 23.01 -15.43 12.99
N ILE A 265 23.51 -16.32 12.12
CA ILE A 265 24.02 -17.63 12.53
C ILE A 265 25.17 -17.46 13.52
N GLN A 266 26.10 -16.54 13.24
CA GLN A 266 27.21 -16.25 14.14
C GLN A 266 26.72 -15.60 15.44
N TRP A 267 25.77 -14.66 15.35
CA TRP A 267 25.15 -14.05 16.52
C TRP A 267 24.52 -15.09 17.44
N TRP A 268 23.76 -16.04 16.91
CA TRP A 268 23.17 -17.13 17.70
C TRP A 268 24.23 -17.97 18.42
N LYS A 269 25.33 -18.33 17.74
CA LYS A 269 26.48 -19.04 18.35
C LYS A 269 27.11 -18.26 19.50
N ASP A 270 27.21 -16.94 19.36
CA ASP A 270 27.89 -16.08 20.33
C ASP A 270 26.95 -15.58 21.44
N SER A 271 25.63 -15.66 21.23
CA SER A 271 24.61 -15.04 22.10
C SER A 271 24.50 -15.69 23.47
N GLY A 272 24.84 -16.98 23.58
CA GLY A 272 24.57 -17.83 24.75
C GLY A 272 23.10 -18.24 24.90
N LEU A 273 22.22 -17.89 23.95
CA LEU A 273 20.81 -18.28 23.94
C LEU A 273 20.64 -19.69 23.35
N PRO A 274 19.60 -20.44 23.77
CA PRO A 274 19.31 -21.72 23.15
C PRO A 274 18.87 -21.53 21.69
N TYR A 275 19.42 -22.34 20.79
CA TYR A 275 18.92 -22.50 19.43
C TYR A 275 19.08 -23.99 19.06
N HIS A 276 18.07 -24.81 19.36
CA HIS A 276 18.17 -26.26 19.21
C HIS A 276 17.60 -26.76 17.88
N ARG A 277 18.35 -27.69 17.28
CA ARG A 277 18.11 -28.45 16.03
C ARG A 277 17.24 -29.72 16.26
N ASP A 278 16.47 -29.78 17.35
CA ASP A 278 15.70 -30.99 17.68
C ASP A 278 14.28 -30.90 17.12
N ASN A 279 13.97 -31.79 16.18
CA ASN A 279 12.70 -31.96 15.45
C ASN A 279 11.54 -32.47 16.35
N THR A 280 11.53 -32.14 17.64
CA THR A 280 10.42 -32.48 18.53
C THR A 280 9.35 -31.42 18.38
N HIS A 281 8.44 -31.68 17.43
CA HIS A 281 7.08 -31.13 17.26
C HIS A 281 6.80 -29.87 18.09
N ASP A 282 6.70 -28.72 17.41
CA ASP A 282 6.31 -27.40 17.93
C ASP A 282 4.90 -27.37 18.60
N ASP A 283 4.26 -28.53 18.83
CA ASP A 283 2.90 -28.69 19.36
C ASP A 283 2.75 -28.20 20.81
N ASP A 284 3.86 -28.06 21.56
CA ASP A 284 3.86 -27.54 22.94
C ASP A 284 4.11 -26.03 23.05
N LEU A 285 4.44 -25.35 21.95
CA LEU A 285 4.55 -23.89 21.88
C LEU A 285 3.13 -23.31 21.68
N LYS A 286 2.32 -23.33 22.74
CA LYS A 286 1.08 -22.53 22.79
C LYS A 286 1.42 -21.11 22.33
N ASP A 287 0.60 -20.54 21.48
CA ASP A 287 0.72 -19.14 21.09
C ASP A 287 0.90 -18.32 22.38
N PHE A 288 2.10 -17.76 22.55
CA PHE A 288 2.38 -16.89 23.68
C PHE A 288 1.53 -15.65 23.42
N VAL A 289 0.32 -15.67 23.99
CA VAL A 289 -0.79 -14.72 23.85
C VAL A 289 -1.74 -15.03 22.68
N ASP A 290 -2.55 -16.07 22.86
CA ASP A 290 -3.95 -16.07 22.39
C ASP A 290 -4.86 -15.90 23.61
N ASP A 291 -5.53 -14.74 23.69
CA ASP A 291 -6.89 -14.58 24.22
C ASP A 291 -7.36 -13.12 24.04
N PHE A 292 -8.27 -12.93 23.07
CA PHE A 292 -9.11 -11.75 22.73
C PHE A 292 -8.51 -10.60 21.89
#